data_AF-A0A0G2F1M3-F1
#
_entry.id   AF-A0A0G2F1M3-F1
#
_cell.length_a   1.000
_cell.length_b   1.000
_cell.length_c   1.000
_cell.angle_alpha   90.00
_cell.angle_beta   90.00
_cell.angle_gamma   90.00
#
_symmetry.space_group_name_H-M   'P 1'
#
loop_
_entity.id
_entity.type
_entity.pdbx_description
1 polymer ?
#
loop_
_entity_poly.entity_id
_entity_poly.type
_entity_poly.pdbx_seq_one_letter_code
_entity_poly.pdbx_strand_id
1 'polypeptide(L)'
;MAVDPFSPIAPARIRVLLVPAGKIKRSRFMTCVERLQPESAVRLGDVTPDPRPDRSMFSPLRNPEGNVLYYFTTSMPPASYISLSPFELCREPLMVLGVADGEEYQEALDSEGANAAADKTNTALKREELNEVVDVMREEYPRAVVHKLLLFDCGLPSLPPWLPEETILVPPQSESTSTTMKTVIEHLVMGKALEQMLICALILVGHEQEFESQHYFKHGN
;
A
#
# COMPACT_ATOMS: atom_id res chain seq x y z
N MET A 1 6.04 2.36 15.18
CA MET A 1 6.36 3.56 16.00
C MET A 1 5.19 4.53 15.98
N ALA A 2 4.83 5.14 17.12
CA ALA A 2 3.79 6.16 17.15
C ALA A 2 4.33 7.45 16.51
N VAL A 3 3.71 7.88 15.40
CA VAL A 3 4.06 9.14 14.73
C VAL A 3 3.43 10.29 15.51
N ASP A 4 4.23 11.32 15.81
CA ASP A 4 3.74 12.55 16.42
C ASP A 4 2.79 13.26 15.44
N PRO A 5 1.49 13.39 15.77
CA PRO A 5 0.52 14.06 14.91
C PRO A 5 0.78 15.57 14.77
N PHE A 6 1.55 16.18 15.67
CA PHE A 6 1.93 17.60 15.60
C PHE A 6 3.22 17.84 14.83
N SER A 7 3.84 16.77 14.32
CA SER A 7 5.01 16.90 13.46
C SER A 7 4.64 17.69 12.20
N PRO A 8 5.45 18.68 11.78
CA PRO A 8 5.17 19.46 10.56
C PRO A 8 5.17 18.59 9.29
N ILE A 9 5.76 17.39 9.35
CA ILE A 9 5.74 16.42 8.26
C ILE A 9 4.62 15.37 8.40
N ALA A 10 3.76 15.46 9.42
CA ALA A 10 2.63 14.55 9.58
C ALA A 10 1.64 14.60 8.40
N PRO A 11 1.28 15.78 7.84
CA PRO A 11 0.39 15.87 6.69
C PRO A 11 0.98 15.30 5.40
N ALA A 12 2.31 15.29 5.28
CA ALA A 12 3.03 14.76 4.11
C ALA A 12 3.06 13.22 4.05
N ARG A 13 2.57 12.51 5.08
CA ARG A 13 2.56 11.05 5.09
C ARG A 13 1.28 10.49 4.51
N ILE A 14 1.42 9.54 3.60
CA ILE A 14 0.32 8.72 3.09
C ILE A 14 -0.04 7.72 4.19
N ARG A 15 -1.25 7.86 4.74
CA ARG A 15 -1.78 6.90 5.72
C ARG A 15 -2.20 5.62 5.00
N VAL A 16 -1.65 4.50 5.45
CA VAL A 16 -1.86 3.16 4.89
C VAL A 16 -2.50 2.28 5.96
N LEU A 17 -3.71 1.78 5.70
CA LEU A 17 -4.39 0.81 6.55
C LEU A 17 -3.98 -0.61 6.15
N LEU A 18 -3.38 -1.34 7.07
CA LEU A 18 -3.07 -2.75 6.94
C LEU A 18 -4.22 -3.57 7.53
N VAL A 19 -4.83 -4.42 6.72
CA VAL A 19 -5.93 -5.30 7.14
C VAL A 19 -5.56 -6.77 6.93
N PRO A 20 -5.95 -7.68 7.83
CA PRO A 20 -5.83 -9.11 7.53
C PRO A 20 -6.72 -9.44 6.34
N ALA A 21 -6.16 -10.15 5.35
CA ALA A 21 -6.87 -10.53 4.14
C ALA A 21 -6.86 -12.06 3.98
N GLY A 22 -8.03 -12.63 3.71
CA GLY A 22 -8.20 -14.08 3.68
C GLY A 22 -7.82 -14.75 5.00
N LYS A 23 -7.26 -15.95 4.90
CA LYS A 23 -6.82 -16.78 6.01
C LYS A 23 -5.42 -16.36 6.44
N ILE A 24 -5.37 -15.63 7.55
CA ILE A 24 -4.12 -15.27 8.21
C ILE A 24 -4.29 -15.30 9.73
N LYS A 25 -3.33 -15.94 10.42
CA LYS A 25 -3.30 -15.95 11.88
C LYS A 25 -2.86 -14.58 12.40
N ARG A 26 -3.42 -14.13 13.52
CA ARG A 26 -3.09 -12.82 14.12
C ARG A 26 -1.59 -12.63 14.36
N SER A 27 -0.89 -13.66 14.85
CA SER A 27 0.56 -13.61 15.08
C SER A 27 1.32 -13.36 13.78
N ARG A 28 0.96 -14.08 12.72
CA ARG A 28 1.55 -13.94 11.37
C ARG A 28 1.29 -12.56 10.79
N PHE A 29 0.05 -12.07 10.88
CA PHE A 29 -0.30 -10.71 10.48
C PHE A 29 0.59 -9.66 11.17
N MET A 30 0.77 -9.75 12.49
CA MET A 30 1.62 -8.81 13.22
C MET A 30 3.09 -8.91 12.80
N THR A 31 3.62 -10.11 12.54
CA THR A 31 4.97 -10.28 12.02
C THR A 31 5.13 -9.64 10.63
N CYS A 32 4.15 -9.77 9.74
CA CYS A 32 4.16 -9.09 8.44
C CYS A 32 4.14 -7.56 8.59
N VAL A 33 3.32 -7.04 9.51
CA VAL A 33 3.26 -5.60 9.83
C VAL A 33 4.63 -5.10 10.33
N GLU A 34 5.28 -5.86 11.21
CA GLU A 34 6.62 -5.52 11.74
C GLU A 34 7.69 -5.50 10.65
N ARG A 35 7.57 -6.33 9.60
CA ARG A 35 8.47 -6.30 8.42
C ARG A 35 8.27 -5.06 7.56
N LEU A 36 7.05 -4.51 7.48
CA LEU A 36 6.73 -3.36 6.64
C LEU A 36 7.11 -2.02 7.29
N GLN A 37 6.96 -1.91 8.61
CA GLN A 37 7.16 -0.63 9.32
C GLN A 37 8.52 0.05 9.12
N PRO A 38 9.67 -0.66 9.07
CA PRO A 38 10.97 -0.04 8.85
C PRO A 38 11.08 0.67 7.50
N GLU A 39 10.41 0.15 6.46
CA GLU A 39 10.49 0.65 5.09
C GLU A 39 9.43 1.75 4.81
N SER A 40 9.17 2.62 5.80
CA SER A 40 8.15 3.67 5.73
C SER A 40 8.51 4.89 4.89
N ALA A 41 9.70 4.92 4.29
CA ALA A 41 10.14 5.99 3.42
C ALA A 41 10.80 5.41 2.16
N VAL A 42 10.37 5.90 1.00
CA VAL A 42 10.94 5.51 -0.29
C VAL A 42 11.44 6.75 -1.02
N ARG A 43 12.71 6.72 -1.42
CA ARG A 43 13.28 7.78 -2.26
C ARG A 43 12.84 7.58 -3.70
N LEU A 44 12.35 8.65 -4.33
CA LEU A 44 11.86 8.60 -5.70
C LEU A 44 12.95 8.20 -6.71
N GLY A 45 14.22 8.50 -6.45
CA GLY A 45 15.34 8.05 -7.27
C GLY A 45 15.56 6.54 -7.28
N ASP A 46 15.11 5.82 -6.26
CA ASP A 46 15.25 4.36 -6.14
C ASP A 46 14.08 3.62 -6.83
N VAL A 47 13.01 4.34 -7.16
CA VAL A 47 11.80 3.77 -7.75
C VAL A 47 11.98 3.53 -9.24
N THR A 48 11.90 2.26 -9.65
CA THR A 48 11.96 1.87 -11.06
C THR A 48 10.67 2.27 -11.77
N PRO A 49 10.72 3.10 -12.84
CA PRO A 49 9.53 3.47 -13.60
C PRO A 49 8.82 2.26 -14.23
N ASP A 50 7.49 2.20 -14.16
CA ASP A 50 6.72 1.18 -14.89
C ASP A 50 6.85 1.43 -16.40
N PRO A 51 7.32 0.45 -17.20
CA PRO A 51 7.47 0.60 -18.65
C PRO A 51 6.13 0.65 -19.39
N ARG A 52 5.01 0.32 -18.73
CA ARG A 52 3.67 0.33 -19.35
C ARG A 52 3.18 1.76 -19.57
N PRO A 53 2.81 2.13 -20.80
CA PRO A 53 2.50 3.53 -21.16
C PRO A 53 1.26 4.09 -20.48
N ASP A 54 0.33 3.23 -20.01
CA ASP A 54 -0.85 3.67 -19.27
C ASP A 54 -0.60 3.83 -17.76
N ARG A 55 0.59 3.42 -17.26
CA ARG A 55 0.96 3.47 -15.84
C ARG A 55 2.12 4.45 -15.54
N SER A 56 2.58 5.22 -16.52
CA SER A 56 3.74 6.12 -16.40
C SER A 56 3.42 7.63 -16.30
N MET A 57 2.21 7.99 -15.88
CA MET A 57 1.78 9.39 -15.80
C MET A 57 2.51 10.20 -14.70
N PHE A 58 3.04 9.52 -13.66
CA PHE A 58 4.01 10.09 -12.71
C PHE A 58 5.43 9.59 -13.01
N SER A 59 6.37 10.51 -13.18
CA SER A 59 7.80 10.18 -13.36
C SER A 59 8.56 10.45 -12.06
N PRO A 60 8.85 9.43 -11.24
CA PRO A 60 9.55 9.61 -9.96
C PRO A 60 10.95 10.22 -10.17
N LEU A 61 11.58 9.90 -11.29
CA LEU A 61 12.89 10.41 -11.68
C LEU A 61 12.91 11.91 -12.04
N ARG A 62 11.75 12.58 -12.14
CA ARG A 62 11.70 14.05 -12.31
C ARG A 62 12.15 14.78 -11.03
N ASN A 63 12.00 14.15 -9.86
CA ASN A 63 12.50 14.65 -8.59
C ASN A 63 13.15 13.52 -7.77
N PRO A 64 14.35 13.07 -8.16
CA PRO A 64 14.98 11.88 -7.57
C PRO A 64 15.39 12.07 -6.10
N GLU A 65 15.51 13.32 -5.65
CA GLU A 65 15.80 13.66 -4.25
C GLU A 65 14.55 13.62 -3.36
N GLY A 66 13.35 13.54 -3.95
CA GLY A 66 12.10 13.46 -3.22
C GLY A 66 11.91 12.13 -2.50
N ASN A 67 11.07 12.12 -1.47
CA ASN A 67 10.70 10.93 -0.73
C ASN A 67 9.18 10.80 -0.63
N VAL A 68 8.67 9.58 -0.74
CA VAL A 68 7.32 9.20 -0.36
C VAL A 68 7.37 8.65 1.05
N LEU A 69 6.54 9.21 1.93
CA LEU A 69 6.47 8.80 3.33
C LEU A 69 5.15 8.07 3.58
N TYR A 70 5.24 6.86 4.12
CA TYR A 70 4.11 6.04 4.51
C TYR A 70 3.91 6.07 6.02
N TYR A 71 2.65 6.00 6.43
CA TYR A 71 2.26 5.78 7.80
C TYR A 71 1.36 4.54 7.87
N PHE A 72 1.97 3.41 8.21
CA PHE A 72 1.27 2.13 8.36
C PHE A 72 0.52 2.05 9.69
N THR A 73 -0.78 1.76 9.64
CA THR A 73 -1.65 1.52 10.79
C THR A 73 -2.45 0.23 10.59
N THR A 74 -2.75 -0.50 11.66
CA THR A 74 -3.59 -1.70 11.64
C THR A 74 -5.02 -1.43 12.13
N SER A 75 -5.35 -0.17 12.37
CA SER A 75 -6.66 0.26 12.86
C SER A 75 -7.10 1.54 12.19
N MET A 76 -8.40 1.65 11.96
CA MET A 76 -9.01 2.85 11.42
C MET A 76 -8.92 3.99 12.43
N PRO A 77 -8.61 5.23 12.01
CA PRO A 77 -8.69 6.38 12.91
C PRO A 77 -10.11 6.56 13.47
N PRO A 78 -10.26 7.20 14.65
CA PRO A 78 -11.58 7.48 15.22
C PRO A 78 -12.44 8.33 14.26
N ALA A 79 -13.76 8.14 14.30
CA ALA A 79 -14.69 8.87 13.42
C ALA A 79 -14.59 10.40 13.54
N SER A 80 -14.33 10.91 14.75
CA SER A 80 -14.10 12.35 15.00
C SER A 80 -12.85 12.90 14.32
N TYR A 81 -11.85 12.05 14.08
CA TYR A 81 -10.65 12.42 13.33
C TYR A 81 -10.93 12.39 11.83
N ILE A 82 -11.66 11.38 11.36
CA ILE A 82 -11.99 11.21 9.93
C ILE A 82 -13.02 12.23 9.44
N SER A 83 -13.91 12.74 10.29
CA SER A 83 -14.87 13.78 9.89
C SER A 83 -14.21 15.07 9.38
N LEU A 84 -12.92 15.25 9.65
CA LEU A 84 -12.10 16.37 9.16
C LEU A 84 -11.34 16.03 7.88
N SER A 85 -11.44 14.81 7.33
CA SER A 85 -10.75 14.40 6.10
C SER A 85 -11.06 15.26 4.87
N PRO A 86 -12.26 15.87 4.71
CA PRO A 86 -12.50 16.80 3.61
C PRO A 86 -11.62 18.05 3.64
N PHE A 87 -11.08 18.41 4.81
CA PHE A 87 -10.20 19.57 4.99
C PHE A 87 -8.73 19.17 5.06
N GLU A 88 -8.44 17.95 5.51
CA GLU A 88 -7.09 17.41 5.62
C GLU A 88 -7.07 15.93 5.20
N LEU A 89 -6.70 15.67 3.94
CA LEU A 89 -6.72 14.32 3.35
C LEU A 89 -5.83 13.30 4.10
N CYS A 90 -4.80 13.77 4.81
CA CYS A 90 -3.92 12.93 5.63
C CYS A 90 -4.62 12.29 6.84
N ARG A 91 -5.87 12.68 7.13
CA ARG A 91 -6.64 12.18 8.28
C ARG A 91 -7.28 10.83 8.06
N GLU A 92 -7.42 10.42 6.80
CA GLU A 92 -8.01 9.14 6.44
C GLU A 92 -6.97 8.25 5.72
N PRO A 93 -7.01 6.90 5.89
CA PRO A 93 -6.20 6.02 5.07
C PRO A 93 -6.59 6.15 3.61
N LEU A 94 -5.67 6.66 2.79
CA LEU A 94 -5.85 6.75 1.35
C LEU A 94 -5.48 5.43 0.68
N MET A 95 -4.68 4.58 1.33
CA MET A 95 -4.29 3.27 0.85
C MET A 95 -4.71 2.18 1.84
N VAL A 96 -5.24 1.08 1.33
CA VAL A 96 -5.55 -0.14 2.08
C VAL A 96 -4.72 -1.28 1.50
N LEU A 97 -3.97 -1.96 2.36
CA LEU A 97 -3.20 -3.14 2.01
C LEU A 97 -3.76 -4.34 2.78
N GLY A 98 -4.32 -5.29 2.03
CA GLY A 98 -4.62 -6.61 2.54
C GLY A 98 -3.33 -7.39 2.77
N VAL A 99 -3.21 -8.09 3.89
CA VAL A 99 -2.06 -8.93 4.21
C VAL A 99 -2.55 -10.37 4.33
N ALA A 100 -2.10 -11.22 3.41
CA ALA A 100 -2.43 -12.64 3.37
C ALA A 100 -1.17 -13.49 3.61
N ASP A 101 -1.36 -14.69 4.17
CA ASP A 101 -0.30 -15.65 4.47
C ASP A 101 -0.19 -16.70 3.36
N GLY A 102 0.86 -16.64 2.54
CA GLY A 102 1.08 -17.54 1.41
C GLY A 102 1.14 -19.01 1.82
N GLU A 103 1.61 -19.32 3.03
CA GLU A 103 1.65 -20.69 3.55
C GLU A 103 0.24 -21.31 3.67
N GLU A 104 -0.78 -20.52 3.99
CA GLU A 104 -2.18 -20.99 4.08
C GLU A 104 -2.78 -21.27 2.69
N TYR A 105 -2.17 -20.69 1.64
CA TYR A 105 -2.62 -20.76 0.25
C TYR A 105 -1.70 -21.59 -0.65
N GLN A 106 -0.66 -22.23 -0.13
CA GLN A 106 0.35 -22.97 -0.90
C GLN A 106 -0.27 -23.99 -1.88
N GLU A 107 -1.28 -24.74 -1.45
CA GLU A 107 -2.02 -25.70 -2.29
C GLU A 107 -2.69 -25.03 -3.51
N ALA A 108 -3.21 -23.82 -3.35
CA ALA A 108 -3.82 -23.03 -4.41
C ALA A 108 -2.78 -22.44 -5.38
N LEU A 109 -1.58 -22.13 -4.88
CA LEU A 109 -0.47 -21.55 -5.62
C LEU A 109 0.31 -22.59 -6.44
N ASP A 110 0.50 -23.81 -5.91
CA ASP A 110 1.29 -24.87 -6.55
C ASP A 110 0.53 -25.68 -7.62
N SER A 111 -0.80 -25.58 -7.64
CA SER A 111 -1.68 -26.43 -8.45
C SER A 111 -1.82 -25.97 -9.91
N GLU A 112 -0.70 -25.81 -10.61
CA GLU A 112 -0.65 -25.82 -12.08
C GLU A 112 -0.50 -27.26 -12.64
N GLY A 113 -0.28 -28.30 -11.80
CA GLY A 113 0.18 -29.60 -12.31
C GLY A 113 -0.33 -30.92 -11.71
N ALA A 114 -1.19 -30.99 -10.69
CA ALA A 114 -1.47 -32.28 -10.03
C ALA A 114 -2.94 -32.77 -10.12
N ASN A 115 -3.11 -33.89 -10.81
CA ASN A 115 -4.31 -34.73 -10.88
C ASN A 115 -4.69 -35.36 -9.52
N ALA A 116 -5.15 -34.57 -8.55
CA ALA A 116 -5.78 -35.09 -7.33
C ALA A 116 -7.26 -34.69 -7.31
N ALA A 117 -8.16 -35.64 -7.60
CA ALA A 117 -9.59 -35.39 -7.79
C ALA A 117 -10.35 -35.03 -6.49
N ALA A 118 -9.75 -35.17 -5.31
CA ALA A 118 -10.40 -34.93 -4.02
C ALA A 118 -10.21 -33.51 -3.46
N ASP A 119 -9.13 -32.80 -3.82
CA ASP A 119 -8.79 -31.48 -3.25
C ASP A 119 -9.18 -30.28 -4.13
N LYS A 120 -9.78 -30.53 -5.29
CA LYS A 120 -10.15 -29.47 -6.25
C LYS A 120 -11.12 -28.46 -5.66
N THR A 121 -12.06 -28.89 -4.82
CA THR A 121 -13.07 -27.99 -4.24
C THR A 121 -12.46 -27.01 -3.24
N ASN A 122 -11.65 -27.49 -2.29
CA ASN A 122 -11.02 -26.60 -1.30
C ASN A 122 -9.99 -25.67 -1.95
N THR A 123 -9.23 -26.18 -2.92
CA THR A 123 -8.28 -25.40 -3.71
C THR A 123 -8.97 -24.31 -4.53
N ALA A 124 -10.10 -24.63 -5.19
CA ALA A 124 -10.89 -23.66 -5.93
C ALA A 124 -11.46 -22.56 -5.01
N LEU A 125 -11.99 -22.93 -3.85
CA LEU A 125 -12.50 -21.97 -2.86
C LEU A 125 -11.39 -21.03 -2.35
N LYS A 126 -10.18 -21.54 -2.09
CA LYS A 126 -9.02 -20.72 -1.70
C LYS A 126 -8.61 -19.73 -2.80
N ARG A 127 -8.69 -20.14 -4.07
CA ARG A 127 -8.40 -19.25 -5.22
C ARG A 127 -9.46 -18.17 -5.36
N GLU A 128 -10.72 -18.55 -5.27
CA GLU A 128 -11.86 -17.62 -5.32
C GLU A 128 -11.77 -16.59 -4.19
N GLU A 129 -11.49 -17.04 -2.96
CA GLU A 129 -11.28 -16.16 -1.81
C GLU A 129 -10.18 -15.11 -2.07
N LEU A 130 -8.99 -15.51 -2.53
CA LEU A 130 -7.92 -14.55 -2.84
C LEU A 130 -8.25 -13.62 -4.02
N ASN A 131 -9.03 -14.09 -4.99
CA ASN A 131 -9.41 -13.29 -6.14
C ASN A 131 -10.41 -12.19 -5.75
N GLU A 132 -11.35 -12.50 -4.86
CA GLU A 132 -12.38 -11.55 -4.41
C GLU A 132 -11.88 -10.59 -3.31
N VAL A 133 -10.79 -10.93 -2.60
CA VAL A 133 -10.26 -10.13 -1.48
C VAL A 133 -10.08 -8.65 -1.83
N VAL A 134 -9.58 -8.33 -3.02
CA VAL A 134 -9.36 -6.93 -3.43
C VAL A 134 -10.68 -6.19 -3.64
N ASP A 135 -11.68 -6.86 -4.20
CA ASP A 135 -13.01 -6.29 -4.42
C ASP A 135 -13.74 -6.08 -3.09
N VAL A 136 -13.66 -7.06 -2.17
CA VAL A 136 -14.21 -6.93 -0.81
C VAL A 136 -13.58 -5.76 -0.06
N MET A 137 -12.25 -5.59 -0.15
CA MET A 137 -11.57 -4.43 0.45
C MET A 137 -12.04 -3.10 -0.16
N ARG A 138 -12.33 -3.07 -1.47
CA ARG A 138 -12.85 -1.88 -2.15
C ARG A 138 -14.25 -1.52 -1.67
N GLU A 139 -15.08 -2.51 -1.40
CA GLU A 139 -16.42 -2.33 -0.85
C GLU A 139 -16.39 -1.88 0.63
N GLU A 140 -15.51 -2.47 1.44
CA GLU A 140 -15.37 -2.16 2.87
C GLU A 140 -14.73 -0.79 3.11
N TYR A 141 -13.76 -0.41 2.27
CA TYR A 141 -13.00 0.84 2.38
C TYR A 141 -13.10 1.68 1.10
N PRO A 142 -14.30 2.20 0.73
CA PRO A 142 -14.54 2.85 -0.56
C PRO A 142 -13.86 4.23 -0.70
N ARG A 143 -13.40 4.81 0.41
CA ARG A 143 -12.71 6.12 0.42
C ARG A 143 -11.21 6.00 0.19
N ALA A 144 -10.64 4.80 0.30
CA ALA A 144 -9.26 4.58 -0.10
C ALA A 144 -9.15 4.63 -1.63
N VAL A 145 -8.10 5.26 -2.13
CA VAL A 145 -7.83 5.38 -3.58
C VAL A 145 -7.03 4.18 -4.08
N VAL A 146 -6.25 3.54 -3.20
CA VAL A 146 -5.46 2.34 -3.53
C VAL A 146 -5.91 1.17 -2.65
N HIS A 147 -6.19 0.04 -3.29
CA HIS A 147 -6.36 -1.26 -2.65
C HIS A 147 -5.36 -2.22 -3.28
N LYS A 148 -4.50 -2.84 -2.46
CA LYS A 148 -3.56 -3.87 -2.92
C LYS A 148 -3.54 -5.04 -1.95
N LEU A 149 -3.15 -6.21 -2.44
CA LEU A 149 -2.98 -7.41 -1.63
C LEU A 149 -1.49 -7.73 -1.53
N LEU A 150 -0.97 -7.87 -0.31
CA LEU A 150 0.37 -8.38 -0.04
C LEU A 150 0.26 -9.86 0.35
N LEU A 151 0.75 -10.74 -0.52
CA LEU A 151 0.80 -12.17 -0.26
C LEU A 151 2.19 -12.54 0.28
N PHE A 152 2.29 -12.71 1.59
CA PHE A 152 3.55 -12.96 2.28
C PHE A 152 4.01 -14.41 2.22
N ASP A 153 5.32 -14.60 2.33
CA ASP A 153 5.97 -15.91 2.35
C ASP A 153 5.61 -16.79 1.14
N CYS A 154 5.44 -16.14 -0.03
CA CYS A 154 5.13 -16.78 -1.30
C CYS A 154 6.42 -16.97 -2.14
N GLY A 155 6.77 -18.23 -2.43
CA GLY A 155 7.95 -18.58 -3.25
C GLY A 155 7.73 -18.56 -4.76
N LEU A 156 6.57 -18.09 -5.25
CA LEU A 156 6.29 -18.04 -6.67
C LEU A 156 7.19 -17.02 -7.40
N PRO A 157 7.71 -17.37 -8.60
CA PRO A 157 8.58 -16.48 -9.37
C PRO A 157 7.82 -15.32 -10.02
N SER A 158 6.51 -15.46 -10.23
CA SER A 158 5.66 -14.48 -10.90
C SER A 158 4.20 -14.60 -10.44
N LEU A 159 3.44 -13.53 -10.57
CA LEU A 159 2.02 -13.50 -10.24
C LEU A 159 1.21 -14.45 -11.16
N PRO A 160 0.46 -15.41 -10.60
CA PRO A 160 -0.46 -16.25 -11.36
C PRO A 160 -1.56 -15.45 -12.07
N PRO A 161 -2.04 -15.87 -13.27
CA PRO A 161 -3.05 -15.14 -14.05
C PRO A 161 -4.42 -15.00 -13.38
N TRP A 162 -4.74 -15.88 -12.43
CA TRP A 162 -6.02 -15.88 -11.72
C TRP A 162 -6.02 -14.97 -10.48
N LEU A 163 -4.85 -14.47 -10.07
CA LEU A 163 -4.76 -13.51 -8.97
C LEU A 163 -4.97 -12.08 -9.48
N PRO A 164 -5.55 -11.19 -8.66
CA PRO A 164 -5.70 -9.79 -9.02
C PRO A 164 -4.35 -9.13 -9.31
N GLU A 165 -4.28 -8.27 -10.33
CA GLU A 165 -3.05 -7.55 -10.70
C GLU A 165 -2.52 -6.65 -9.59
N GLU A 166 -3.39 -6.26 -8.65
CA GLU A 166 -3.09 -5.48 -7.46
C GLU A 166 -2.37 -6.31 -6.37
N THR A 167 -2.14 -7.60 -6.61
CA THR A 167 -1.42 -8.49 -5.71
C THR A 167 0.09 -8.34 -5.89
N ILE A 168 0.78 -8.11 -4.77
CA ILE A 168 2.24 -8.08 -4.68
C ILE A 168 2.69 -9.32 -3.89
N LEU A 169 3.52 -10.13 -4.52
CA LEU A 169 4.14 -11.28 -3.89
C LEU A 169 5.30 -10.84 -3.02
N VAL A 170 5.31 -11.24 -1.75
CA VAL A 170 6.41 -10.99 -0.83
C VAL A 170 7.05 -12.34 -0.48
N PRO A 171 8.34 -12.55 -0.78
CA PRO A 171 8.96 -13.85 -0.56
C PRO A 171 9.18 -14.16 0.94
N PRO A 172 9.48 -15.42 1.28
CA PRO A 172 9.78 -15.85 2.64
C PRO A 172 10.86 -15.03 3.33
N GLN A 173 10.82 -14.92 4.66
CA GLN A 173 11.85 -14.19 5.43
C GLN A 173 13.27 -14.74 5.21
N SER A 174 13.40 -16.05 5.01
CA SER A 174 14.69 -16.71 4.74
C SER A 174 15.31 -16.28 3.41
N GLU A 175 14.50 -15.83 2.46
CA GLU A 175 14.90 -15.41 1.12
C GLU A 175 14.80 -13.89 0.93
N SER A 176 14.13 -13.20 1.87
CA SER A 176 13.96 -11.76 1.87
C SER A 176 15.22 -11.07 2.36
N THR A 177 15.84 -10.29 1.48
CA THR A 177 16.86 -9.32 1.87
C THR A 177 16.21 -7.97 2.18
N SER A 178 16.93 -7.03 2.80
CA SER A 178 16.44 -5.65 2.99
C SER A 178 15.99 -5.01 1.66
N THR A 179 16.68 -5.34 0.56
CA THR A 179 16.33 -4.89 -0.79
C THR A 179 14.96 -5.40 -1.24
N THR A 180 14.60 -6.63 -0.88
CA THR A 180 13.30 -7.21 -1.23
C THR A 180 12.15 -6.39 -0.66
N MET A 181 12.22 -6.03 0.62
CA MET A 181 11.16 -5.24 1.25
C MET A 181 11.11 -3.82 0.68
N LYS A 182 12.26 -3.22 0.36
CA LYS A 182 12.30 -1.94 -0.38
C LYS A 182 11.59 -2.02 -1.71
N THR A 183 11.88 -3.05 -2.51
CA THR A 183 11.21 -3.28 -3.80
C THR A 183 9.69 -3.46 -3.63
N VAL A 184 9.23 -4.14 -2.57
CA VAL A 184 7.80 -4.24 -2.26
C VAL A 184 7.18 -2.86 -2.02
N ILE A 185 7.84 -2.00 -1.23
CA ILE A 185 7.33 -0.63 -0.97
C ILE A 185 7.45 0.28 -2.21
N GLU A 186 8.52 0.14 -3.00
CA GLU A 186 8.66 0.82 -4.30
C GLU A 186 7.50 0.48 -5.24
N HIS A 187 7.05 -0.79 -5.27
CA HIS A 187 5.84 -1.19 -6.00
C HIS A 187 4.54 -0.56 -5.46
N LEU A 188 4.50 -0.11 -4.21
CA LEU A 188 3.38 0.67 -3.69
C LEU A 188 3.34 2.07 -4.29
N VAL A 189 4.51 2.67 -4.55
CA VAL A 189 4.66 3.98 -5.21
C VAL A 189 4.15 3.91 -6.66
N MET A 190 4.30 2.76 -7.31
CA MET A 190 3.87 2.56 -8.69
C MET A 190 2.35 2.29 -8.78
N GLY A 191 1.63 3.19 -9.45
CA GLY A 191 0.22 3.02 -9.80
C GLY A 191 -0.53 4.33 -10.06
N LYS A 192 -1.61 4.25 -10.86
CA LYS A 192 -2.48 5.38 -11.24
C LYS A 192 -3.05 6.16 -10.04
N ALA A 193 -3.19 5.49 -8.90
CA ALA A 193 -3.81 6.07 -7.71
C ALA A 193 -2.84 6.82 -6.79
N LEU A 194 -1.53 6.52 -6.83
CA LEU A 194 -0.55 7.32 -6.10
C LEU A 194 -0.34 8.70 -6.75
N GLU A 195 -0.56 8.80 -8.05
CA GLU A 195 -0.58 10.06 -8.79
C GLU A 195 -1.73 10.98 -8.32
N GLN A 196 -2.95 10.46 -8.17
CA GLN A 196 -4.06 11.24 -7.61
C GLN A 196 -3.77 11.66 -6.15
N MET A 197 -3.19 10.78 -5.34
CA MET A 197 -2.80 11.12 -3.97
C MET A 197 -1.71 12.19 -3.93
N LEU A 198 -0.68 12.08 -4.77
CA LEU A 198 0.45 13.02 -4.79
C LEU A 198 0.02 14.37 -5.37
N ILE A 199 -0.83 14.39 -6.40
CA ILE A 199 -1.45 15.62 -6.92
C ILE A 199 -2.29 16.29 -5.83
N CYS A 200 -3.13 15.53 -5.11
CA CYS A 200 -3.91 16.08 -4.00
C CYS A 200 -3.02 16.61 -2.86
N ALA A 201 -1.94 15.90 -2.51
CA ALA A 201 -0.99 16.35 -1.49
C ALA A 201 -0.20 17.60 -1.92
N LEU A 202 0.23 17.67 -3.19
CA LEU A 202 0.94 18.83 -3.76
C LEU A 202 0.03 20.06 -3.89
N ILE A 203 -1.24 19.88 -4.28
CA ILE A 203 -2.22 20.97 -4.34
C ILE A 203 -2.45 21.56 -2.93
N LEU A 204 -2.58 20.71 -1.91
CA LEU A 204 -2.80 21.17 -0.54
C LEU A 204 -1.58 21.91 0.03
N VAL A 205 -0.37 21.37 -0.17
CA VAL A 205 0.88 22.03 0.27
C VAL A 205 1.11 23.35 -0.51
N GLY A 206 0.78 23.39 -1.79
CA GLY A 206 0.85 24.62 -2.59
C GLY A 206 -0.10 25.71 -2.10
N HIS A 207 -1.32 25.34 -1.68
CA HIS A 207 -2.31 26.29 -1.18
C HIS A 207 -1.94 26.84 0.21
N GLU A 208 -1.27 26.06 1.07
CA GLU A 208 -0.73 26.54 2.35
C GLU A 208 0.46 27.50 2.16
N GLN A 209 1.37 27.22 1.21
CA GLN A 209 2.51 28.08 0.89
C GLN A 209 2.09 29.43 0.28
N GLU A 210 1.04 29.46 -0.54
CA GLU A 210 0.48 30.71 -1.08
C GLU A 210 -0.23 31.54 0.00
N PHE A 211 -0.87 30.90 0.98
CA PHE A 211 -1.48 31.60 2.12
C PHE A 211 -0.43 32.23 3.05
N GLU A 212 0.68 31.53 3.35
CA GLU A 212 1.79 32.10 4.13
C GLU A 212 2.50 33.25 3.39
N SER A 213 2.68 33.12 2.07
CA SER A 213 3.32 34.16 1.25
C SER A 213 2.49 35.44 1.16
N GLN A 214 1.16 35.35 1.11
CA GLN A 214 0.28 36.53 1.13
C GLN A 214 0.18 37.19 2.52
N HIS A 215 0.40 36.46 3.61
CA HIS A 215 0.46 37.02 4.95
C HIS A 215 1.78 37.75 5.24
N TYR A 216 2.91 37.28 4.68
CA TYR A 216 4.19 37.99 4.79
C TYR A 216 4.27 39.29 3.99
N PHE A 217 3.46 39.43 2.92
CA PHE A 217 3.44 40.67 2.12
C PHE A 217 2.58 41.80 2.71
N LYS A 218 1.82 41.55 3.79
CA LYS A 218 0.92 42.55 4.40
C LYS A 218 1.48 43.26 5.64
N HIS A 219 2.70 42.95 6.09
CA HIS A 219 3.31 43.61 7.27
C HIS A 219 4.67 44.28 7.00
N GLY A 220 5.01 44.51 5.72
CA GLY A 220 6.14 45.35 5.33
C GLY A 220 5.67 46.70 4.79
N ASN A 221 5.33 47.63 5.69
CA ASN A 221 5.28 49.07 5.41
C ASN A 221 5.68 49.83 6.67
#